data_AF-A0A0B4EGD9-F1
#
_entry.id   AF-A0A0B4EGD9-F1
#
_cell.length_a   1.000
_cell.length_b   1.000
_cell.length_c   1.000
_cell.angle_alpha   90.00
_cell.angle_beta   90.00
_cell.angle_gamma   90.00
#
_symmetry.space_group_name_H-M   'P 1'
#
loop_
_entity.id
_entity.type
_entity.pdbx_description
1 polymer ?
#
loop_
_entity_poly.entity_id
_entity_poly.type
_entity_poly.pdbx_seq_one_letter_code
_entity_poly.pdbx_strand_id
1 'polypeptide(L)'
;MFSLEKKGFPNGISDFKLLREEKYYYVDKTELIEELQREIGKTILFTRPRRFGKTLNMSMLQYFWDISNKEENRKLFQGLKIERSPYMEEQGKYPVIYMTLKDMKYGTWKEILEEMRFLVSELFYSYQFLLKDLNEFDIPLFKNIIMKKANISELSNSLKLLSRILKNYYQKK
;
A
#
# COMPACT_ATOMS: atom_id res chain seq x y z
N MET A 1 13.12 33.88 -18.46
CA MET A 1 11.67 33.85 -18.77
C MET A 1 11.07 32.66 -18.04
N PHE A 2 10.55 32.85 -16.82
CA PHE A 2 9.91 31.77 -16.05
C PHE A 2 8.47 31.64 -16.54
N SER A 3 8.21 30.69 -17.42
CA SER A 3 6.84 30.20 -17.61
C SER A 3 6.48 29.46 -16.32
N LEU A 4 5.67 30.08 -15.46
CA LEU A 4 4.94 29.36 -14.44
C LEU A 4 3.88 28.53 -15.17
N GLU A 5 4.23 27.33 -15.60
CA GLU A 5 3.23 26.32 -15.94
C GLU A 5 2.27 26.23 -14.76
N LYS A 6 1.02 26.65 -14.96
CA LYS A 6 0.00 26.60 -13.92
C LYS A 6 -0.20 25.13 -13.56
N LYS A 7 0.26 24.75 -12.38
CA LYS A 7 0.00 23.41 -11.83
C LYS A 7 -1.52 23.23 -11.68
N GLY A 8 -2.03 22.08 -12.10
CA GLY A 8 -3.44 21.73 -11.90
C GLY A 8 -3.76 21.58 -10.41
N PHE A 9 -5.01 21.83 -10.02
CA PHE A 9 -5.52 21.39 -8.72
C PHE A 9 -5.87 19.89 -8.80
N PRO A 10 -5.40 19.05 -7.86
CA PRO A 10 -5.60 17.60 -7.88
C PRO A 10 -7.01 17.20 -7.43
N ASN A 11 -8.06 17.68 -8.12
CA ASN A 11 -9.44 17.37 -7.73
C ASN A 11 -9.75 15.89 -7.98
N GLY A 12 -10.05 15.14 -6.91
CA GLY A 12 -10.34 13.71 -6.98
C GLY A 12 -9.10 12.80 -7.12
N ILE A 13 -7.90 13.37 -7.22
CA ILE A 13 -6.66 12.58 -7.26
C ILE A 13 -6.28 12.18 -5.83
N SER A 14 -6.17 10.88 -5.61
CA SER A 14 -5.79 10.31 -4.31
C SER A 14 -4.60 9.35 -4.39
N ASP A 15 -3.93 9.33 -5.54
CA ASP A 15 -2.68 8.59 -5.72
C ASP A 15 -1.51 9.56 -5.63
N PHE A 16 -0.58 9.27 -4.71
CA PHE A 16 0.56 10.15 -4.44
C PHE A 16 1.55 10.16 -5.60
N LYS A 17 1.80 9.00 -6.22
CA LYS A 17 2.71 8.90 -7.36
C LYS A 17 2.23 9.74 -8.54
N LEU A 18 0.98 9.55 -8.98
CA LEU A 18 0.35 10.36 -10.03
C LEU A 18 0.41 11.85 -9.70
N LEU A 19 0.12 12.23 -8.46
CA LEU A 19 0.14 13.63 -8.04
C LEU A 19 1.53 14.25 -8.24
N ARG A 20 2.60 13.51 -7.90
CA ARG A 20 3.99 13.95 -8.01
C ARG A 20 4.50 13.96 -9.44
N GLU A 21 4.24 12.89 -10.21
CA GLU A 21 4.70 12.74 -11.60
C GLU A 21 4.07 13.79 -12.53
N GLU A 22 2.76 14.01 -12.38
CA GLU A 22 2.01 15.01 -13.17
C GLU A 22 2.14 16.44 -12.62
N LYS A 23 3.00 16.65 -11.61
CA LYS A 23 3.35 17.96 -11.04
C LYS A 23 2.14 18.80 -10.58
N TYR A 24 1.08 18.17 -10.07
CA TYR A 24 -0.07 18.87 -9.49
C TYR A 24 0.31 19.71 -8.26
N TYR A 25 -0.57 20.62 -7.86
CA TYR A 25 -0.45 21.29 -6.55
C TYR A 25 -0.50 20.25 -5.42
N TYR A 26 0.54 20.23 -4.59
CA TYR A 26 0.66 19.35 -3.44
C TYR A 26 0.94 20.18 -2.18
N VAL A 27 0.16 19.95 -1.12
CA VAL A 27 0.53 20.41 0.21
C VAL A 27 1.37 19.32 0.84
N ASP A 28 2.65 19.61 1.09
CA ASP A 28 3.58 18.63 1.63
C ASP A 28 3.19 18.20 3.06
N LYS A 29 2.80 16.92 3.18
CA LYS A 29 2.48 16.24 4.44
C LYS A 29 3.48 15.13 4.78
N THR A 30 4.66 15.13 4.17
CA THR A 30 5.62 14.04 4.35
C THR A 30 6.25 13.97 5.75
N GLU A 31 6.15 15.03 6.56
CA GLU A 31 6.47 15.00 8.00
C GLU A 31 5.65 13.93 8.76
N LEU A 32 4.46 13.56 8.26
CA LEU A 32 3.67 12.47 8.82
C LEU A 32 4.46 11.16 8.87
N ILE A 33 5.34 10.89 7.90
CA ILE A 33 6.15 9.67 7.88
C ILE A 33 7.05 9.62 9.12
N GLU A 34 7.69 10.73 9.44
CA GLU A 34 8.56 10.87 10.61
C GLU A 34 7.77 10.73 11.92
N GLU A 35 6.59 11.35 12.01
CA GLU A 35 5.70 11.20 13.17
C GLU A 35 5.32 9.73 13.40
N LEU A 36 4.94 9.00 12.35
CA LEU A 36 4.57 7.59 12.46
C LEU A 36 5.76 6.70 12.83
N GLN A 37 6.96 7.01 12.34
CA GLN A 37 8.18 6.28 12.68
C GLN A 37 8.63 6.53 14.13
N ARG A 38 8.20 7.62 14.77
CA ARG A 38 8.41 7.83 16.22
C ARG A 38 7.45 7.02 17.09
N GLU A 39 6.28 6.70 16.56
CA GLU A 39 5.21 5.97 17.27
C GLU A 39 5.24 4.45 17.01
N ILE A 40 6.40 3.91 16.58
CA ILE A 40 6.58 2.47 16.31
C ILE A 40 6.10 1.62 17.49
N GLY A 41 5.31 0.59 17.18
CA GLY A 41 4.80 -0.39 18.17
C GLY A 41 3.38 -0.13 18.65
N LYS A 42 2.71 0.94 18.20
CA LYS A 42 1.31 1.22 18.51
C LYS A 42 0.40 1.01 17.31
N THR A 43 -0.83 0.57 17.55
CA THR A 43 -1.89 0.63 16.54
C THR A 43 -2.30 2.09 16.36
N ILE A 44 -2.06 2.65 15.17
CA ILE A 44 -2.36 4.06 14.87
C ILE A 44 -3.72 4.15 14.17
N LEU A 45 -4.67 4.82 14.81
CA LEU A 45 -6.01 5.05 14.25
C LEU A 45 -6.11 6.46 13.65
N PHE A 46 -6.32 6.53 12.33
CA PHE A 46 -6.69 7.78 11.67
C PHE A 46 -8.22 7.94 11.65
N THR A 47 -8.79 8.81 12.48
CA THR A 47 -10.23 9.18 12.43
C THR A 47 -10.60 9.70 11.04
N ARG A 48 -11.80 9.47 10.48
CA ARG A 48 -12.17 9.69 9.05
C ARG A 48 -12.98 10.98 8.78
N PRO A 49 -12.49 12.20 9.06
CA PRO A 49 -13.13 13.40 8.54
C PRO A 49 -13.03 13.43 7.00
N ARG A 50 -14.08 13.92 6.36
CA ARG A 50 -14.22 13.90 4.90
C ARG A 50 -13.23 14.87 4.25
N ARG A 51 -12.65 14.49 3.10
CA ARG A 51 -11.71 15.31 2.30
C ARG A 51 -10.38 15.71 2.98
N PHE A 52 -9.98 15.01 4.04
CA PHE A 52 -8.69 15.28 4.72
C PHE A 52 -7.44 14.68 4.04
N GLY A 53 -7.58 14.12 2.84
CA GLY A 53 -6.44 13.56 2.08
C GLY A 53 -5.94 12.20 2.59
N LYS A 54 -6.78 11.45 3.32
CA LYS A 54 -6.41 10.17 3.94
C LYS A 54 -5.94 9.12 2.93
N THR A 55 -6.68 8.96 1.83
CA THR A 55 -6.30 8.03 0.77
C THR A 55 -4.99 8.44 0.10
N LEU A 56 -4.80 9.74 -0.14
CA LEU A 56 -3.54 10.27 -0.64
C LEU A 56 -2.38 9.99 0.33
N ASN A 57 -2.58 10.21 1.63
CA ASN A 57 -1.59 9.92 2.64
C ASN A 57 -1.29 8.41 2.71
N MET A 58 -2.29 7.54 2.65
CA MET A 58 -2.07 6.08 2.64
C MET A 58 -1.24 5.63 1.43
N SER A 59 -1.52 6.19 0.25
CA SER A 59 -0.72 5.98 -0.97
C SER A 59 0.72 6.52 -0.80
N MET A 60 0.88 7.72 -0.22
CA MET A 60 2.21 8.27 0.11
C MET A 60 3.00 7.35 1.04
N LEU A 61 2.39 6.86 2.11
CA LEU A 61 3.01 5.94 3.06
C LEU A 61 3.39 4.61 2.41
N GLN A 62 2.51 4.07 1.57
CA GLN A 62 2.81 2.88 0.77
C GLN A 62 4.07 3.09 -0.07
N TYR A 63 4.11 4.14 -0.90
CA TYR A 63 5.27 4.42 -1.74
C TYR A 63 6.55 4.69 -0.94
N PHE A 64 6.43 5.27 0.25
CA PHE A 64 7.60 5.53 1.08
C PHE A 64 8.27 4.23 1.54
N TRP A 65 7.53 3.29 2.14
CA TRP A 65 8.12 2.09 2.74
C TRP A 65 8.31 0.92 1.77
N ASP A 66 7.56 0.86 0.67
CA ASP A 66 7.52 -0.29 -0.23
C ASP A 66 8.88 -0.58 -0.90
N ILE A 67 9.39 -1.77 -0.62
CA ILE A 67 10.65 -2.32 -1.13
C ILE A 67 10.63 -2.63 -2.63
N SER A 68 9.47 -2.88 -3.23
CA SER A 68 9.36 -3.41 -4.59
C SER A 68 9.91 -2.47 -5.67
N ASN A 69 9.78 -1.16 -5.48
CA ASN A 69 10.15 -0.13 -6.45
C ASN A 69 11.02 0.96 -5.80
N LYS A 70 11.91 0.57 -4.89
CA LYS A 70 12.66 1.47 -4.01
C LYS A 70 13.19 2.73 -4.71
N GLU A 71 13.96 2.58 -5.78
CA GLU A 71 14.63 3.70 -6.46
C GLU A 71 13.64 4.62 -7.18
N GLU A 72 12.60 4.07 -7.79
CA GLU A 72 11.57 4.88 -8.46
C GLU A 72 10.72 5.63 -7.44
N ASN A 73 10.30 4.94 -6.38
CA ASN A 73 9.54 5.53 -5.29
C ASN A 73 10.34 6.63 -4.58
N ARG A 74 11.67 6.49 -4.46
CA ARG A 74 12.54 7.49 -3.84
C ARG A 74 12.43 8.85 -4.53
N LYS A 75 12.28 8.87 -5.87
CA LYS A 75 12.15 10.10 -6.66
C LYS A 75 10.89 10.90 -6.31
N LEU A 76 9.82 10.23 -5.89
CA LEU A 76 8.55 10.88 -5.52
C LEU A 76 8.72 11.85 -4.34
N PHE A 77 9.72 11.62 -3.50
CA PHE A 77 10.00 12.40 -2.29
C PHE A 77 11.00 13.54 -2.48
N GLN A 78 11.56 13.71 -3.69
CA GLN A 78 12.51 14.79 -3.98
C GLN A 78 11.89 16.17 -3.77
N GLY A 79 12.60 17.04 -3.08
CA GLY A 79 12.17 18.40 -2.75
C GLY A 79 11.04 18.47 -1.70
N LEU A 80 10.70 17.35 -1.06
CA LEU A 80 9.75 17.31 0.06
C LEU A 80 10.51 17.29 1.40
N LYS A 81 9.82 17.65 2.48
CA LYS A 81 10.42 17.77 3.81
C LYS A 81 11.09 16.47 4.29
N ILE A 82 10.48 15.31 4.04
CA ILE A 82 11.03 14.01 4.45
C ILE A 82 12.40 13.71 3.82
N GLU A 83 12.73 14.28 2.66
CA GLU A 83 14.03 14.07 2.01
C GLU A 83 15.21 14.50 2.90
N ARG A 84 14.99 15.51 3.75
CA ARG A 84 16.00 16.06 4.68
C ARG A 84 15.92 15.44 6.07
N SER A 85 14.95 14.57 6.32
CA SER A 85 14.77 13.91 7.61
C SER A 85 15.72 12.71 7.73
N PRO A 86 16.25 12.40 8.94
CA PRO A 86 17.01 11.18 9.15
C PRO A 86 16.21 9.92 8.78
N TYR A 87 14.87 9.97 8.91
CA TYR A 87 13.98 8.86 8.57
C TYR A 87 13.91 8.54 7.08
N MET A 88 14.48 9.36 6.19
CA MET A 88 14.62 9.04 4.77
C MET A 88 15.43 7.75 4.53
N GLU A 89 16.22 7.33 5.52
CA GLU A 89 16.89 6.03 5.50
C GLU A 89 15.91 4.85 5.45
N GLU A 90 14.69 5.01 5.97
CA GLU A 90 13.65 3.96 6.04
C GLU A 90 12.91 3.74 4.72
N GLN A 91 13.16 4.60 3.73
CA GLN A 91 12.51 4.53 2.43
C GLN A 91 12.85 3.22 1.70
N GLY A 92 11.80 2.52 1.25
CA GLY A 92 11.87 1.28 0.49
C GLY A 92 12.54 0.11 1.21
N LYS A 93 12.41 0.03 2.55
CA LYS A 93 12.98 -1.06 3.36
C LYS A 93 12.03 -2.22 3.64
N TYR A 94 10.73 -2.06 3.40
CA TYR A 94 9.70 -2.98 3.92
C TYR A 94 8.79 -3.54 2.83
N PRO A 95 8.42 -4.83 2.90
CA PRO A 95 7.31 -5.34 2.11
C PRO A 95 6.00 -4.74 2.61
N VAL A 96 5.34 -3.93 1.77
CA VAL A 96 4.06 -3.29 2.13
C VAL A 96 2.91 -4.02 1.45
N ILE A 97 1.96 -4.50 2.25
CA ILE A 97 0.67 -4.99 1.75
C ILE A 97 -0.30 -3.82 1.77
N TYR A 98 -0.76 -3.40 0.59
CA TYR A 98 -1.77 -2.35 0.46
C TYR A 98 -3.09 -2.95 -0.02
N MET A 99 -4.17 -2.66 0.72
CA MET A 99 -5.53 -3.05 0.33
C MET A 99 -6.53 -2.00 0.79
N THR A 100 -7.65 -1.85 0.06
CA THR A 100 -8.71 -0.89 0.37
C THR A 100 -10.07 -1.57 0.42
N LEU A 101 -10.84 -1.25 1.47
CA LEU A 101 -12.23 -1.71 1.64
C LEU A 101 -13.24 -0.60 1.26
N LYS A 102 -12.77 0.49 0.63
CA LYS A 102 -13.58 1.69 0.36
C LYS A 102 -14.86 1.41 -0.42
N ASP A 103 -14.81 0.45 -1.33
CA ASP A 103 -15.89 0.16 -2.28
C ASP A 103 -16.78 -1.02 -1.84
N MET A 104 -16.53 -1.60 -0.65
CA MET A 104 -17.41 -2.59 -0.04
C MET A 104 -18.70 -1.94 0.46
N LYS A 105 -19.72 -1.94 -0.40
CA LYS A 105 -21.06 -1.38 -0.12
C LYS A 105 -22.13 -2.44 -0.36
N TYR A 106 -22.05 -3.53 0.38
CA TYR A 106 -22.93 -4.68 0.23
C TYR A 106 -23.87 -4.82 1.42
N GLY A 107 -25.07 -5.34 1.17
CA GLY A 107 -26.15 -5.39 2.16
C GLY A 107 -26.19 -6.67 2.97
N THR A 108 -25.54 -7.74 2.50
CA THR A 108 -25.57 -9.05 3.15
C THR A 108 -24.18 -9.60 3.47
N TRP A 109 -24.10 -10.45 4.48
CA TRP A 109 -22.85 -11.16 4.82
C TRP A 109 -22.31 -11.97 3.64
N LYS A 110 -23.19 -12.62 2.89
CA LYS A 110 -22.81 -13.43 1.72
C LYS A 110 -22.13 -12.57 0.66
N GLU A 111 -22.69 -11.42 0.31
CA GLU A 111 -22.11 -10.50 -0.66
C GLU A 111 -20.76 -9.93 -0.17
N ILE A 112 -20.68 -9.55 1.10
CA ILE A 112 -19.41 -9.07 1.71
C ILE A 112 -18.34 -10.16 1.62
N LEU A 113 -18.70 -11.42 1.90
CA LEU A 113 -17.76 -12.54 1.84
C LEU A 113 -17.25 -12.76 0.41
N GLU A 114 -18.12 -12.71 -0.59
CA GLU A 114 -17.72 -12.84 -2.00
C GLU A 114 -16.83 -11.68 -2.45
N GLU A 115 -17.13 -10.44 -2.04
CA GLU A 115 -16.24 -9.31 -2.33
C GLU A 115 -14.89 -9.45 -1.61
N MET A 116 -14.88 -9.92 -0.35
CA MET A 116 -13.63 -10.19 0.36
C MET A 116 -12.79 -11.25 -0.36
N ARG A 117 -13.41 -12.32 -0.89
CA ARG A 117 -12.72 -13.30 -1.73
C ARG A 117 -12.13 -12.64 -2.97
N PHE A 118 -12.91 -11.79 -3.65
CA PHE A 118 -12.45 -11.06 -4.83
C PHE A 118 -11.25 -10.18 -4.52
N LEU A 119 -11.35 -9.34 -3.49
CA LEU A 119 -10.28 -8.42 -3.07
C LEU A 119 -9.00 -9.16 -2.69
N VAL A 120 -9.10 -10.23 -1.91
CA VAL A 120 -7.94 -11.03 -1.50
C VAL A 120 -7.35 -11.78 -2.70
N SER A 121 -8.17 -12.26 -3.63
CA SER A 121 -7.71 -12.85 -4.88
C SER A 121 -6.87 -11.87 -5.70
N GLU A 122 -7.35 -10.64 -5.91
CA GLU A 122 -6.62 -9.60 -6.64
C GLU A 122 -5.31 -9.24 -5.94
N LEU A 123 -5.33 -9.14 -4.61
CA LEU A 123 -4.13 -8.91 -3.81
C LEU A 123 -3.11 -10.03 -4.01
N PHE A 124 -3.51 -11.30 -3.94
CA PHE A 124 -2.57 -12.40 -4.15
C PHE A 124 -2.07 -12.44 -5.60
N TYR A 125 -2.93 -12.12 -6.56
CA TYR A 125 -2.55 -12.06 -7.97
C TYR A 125 -1.47 -11.00 -8.23
N SER A 126 -1.50 -9.84 -7.55
CA SER A 126 -0.43 -8.84 -7.68
C SER A 126 0.94 -9.35 -7.20
N TYR A 127 0.95 -10.42 -6.40
CA TYR A 127 2.17 -11.10 -5.93
C TYR A 127 2.42 -12.46 -6.62
N GLN A 128 1.79 -12.73 -7.77
CA GLN A 128 1.95 -14.01 -8.49
C GLN A 128 3.41 -14.36 -8.83
N PHE A 129 4.29 -13.36 -8.94
CA PHE A 129 5.72 -13.57 -9.19
C PHE A 129 6.40 -14.41 -8.10
N LEU A 130 5.88 -14.37 -6.86
CA LEU A 130 6.39 -15.15 -5.72
C LEU A 130 6.22 -16.64 -5.92
N LEU A 131 5.28 -17.11 -6.76
CA LEU A 131 5.01 -18.53 -7.01
C LEU A 131 6.27 -19.31 -7.43
N LYS A 132 7.27 -18.64 -8.01
CA LYS A 132 8.54 -19.24 -8.44
C LYS A 132 9.44 -19.66 -7.26
N ASP A 133 9.29 -18.98 -6.12
CA ASP A 133 10.16 -19.12 -4.95
C ASP A 133 9.44 -19.75 -3.75
N LEU A 134 8.17 -20.14 -3.92
CA LEU A 134 7.38 -20.79 -2.88
C LEU A 134 7.73 -22.28 -2.74
N ASN A 135 7.60 -22.78 -1.51
CA ASN A 135 7.66 -24.23 -1.24
C ASN A 135 6.38 -24.94 -1.70
N GLU A 136 6.46 -26.27 -1.77
CA GLU A 136 5.37 -27.14 -2.23
C GLU A 136 4.07 -27.05 -1.40
N PHE A 137 4.15 -26.65 -0.14
CA PHE A 137 2.97 -26.48 0.73
C PHE A 137 2.26 -25.15 0.53
N ASP A 138 3.00 -24.09 0.21
CA ASP A 138 2.44 -22.75 0.01
C ASP A 138 1.84 -22.56 -1.38
N ILE A 139 2.36 -23.26 -2.40
CA ILE A 139 1.89 -23.16 -3.79
C ILE A 139 0.38 -23.45 -3.92
N PRO A 140 -0.17 -24.57 -3.38
CA PRO A 140 -1.60 -24.86 -3.49
C PRO A 140 -2.46 -23.80 -2.80
N LEU A 141 -2.07 -23.35 -1.60
CA LEU A 141 -2.81 -22.33 -0.84
C LEU A 141 -2.85 -21.01 -1.62
N PHE A 142 -1.71 -20.57 -2.16
CA PHE A 142 -1.60 -19.34 -2.93
C PHE A 142 -2.46 -19.40 -4.20
N LYS A 143 -2.39 -20.52 -4.94
CA LYS A 143 -3.20 -20.72 -6.16
C LYS A 143 -4.69 -20.80 -5.85
N ASN A 144 -5.10 -21.46 -4.77
CA ASN A 144 -6.50 -21.52 -4.37
C ASN A 144 -7.08 -20.13 -4.08
N ILE A 145 -6.31 -19.25 -3.44
CA ILE A 145 -6.72 -17.87 -3.17
C ILE A 145 -6.89 -17.09 -4.48
N ILE A 146 -5.90 -17.15 -5.40
CA ILE A 146 -6.00 -16.49 -6.72
C ILE A 146 -7.20 -17.02 -7.53
N MET A 147 -7.47 -18.32 -7.46
CA MET A 147 -8.59 -18.94 -8.18
C MET A 147 -9.94 -18.74 -7.48
N LYS A 148 -9.99 -17.98 -6.37
CA LYS A 148 -11.19 -17.77 -5.53
C LYS A 148 -11.81 -19.06 -4.98
N LYS A 149 -11.00 -20.13 -4.86
CA LYS A 149 -11.37 -21.44 -4.33
C LYS A 149 -11.07 -21.61 -2.84
N ALA A 150 -10.41 -20.63 -2.22
CA ALA A 150 -10.05 -20.65 -0.81
C ALA A 150 -11.30 -20.82 0.09
N ASN A 151 -11.26 -21.71 1.07
CA ASN A 151 -12.32 -21.80 2.08
C ASN A 151 -12.26 -20.63 3.07
N ILE A 152 -13.21 -20.56 4.02
CA ILE A 152 -13.29 -19.46 5.00
C ILE A 152 -12.03 -19.39 5.87
N SER A 153 -11.45 -20.52 6.25
CA SER A 153 -10.23 -20.58 7.07
C SER A 153 -9.01 -20.06 6.30
N GLU A 154 -8.86 -20.47 5.05
CA GLU A 154 -7.80 -19.97 4.15
C GLU A 154 -7.95 -18.48 3.90
N LEU A 155 -9.17 -17.99 3.64
CA LEU A 155 -9.45 -16.57 3.46
C LEU A 155 -9.12 -15.76 4.72
N SER A 156 -9.54 -16.25 5.90
CA SER A 156 -9.27 -15.59 7.18
C SER A 156 -7.78 -15.50 7.52
N ASN A 157 -6.98 -16.47 7.07
CA ASN A 157 -5.54 -16.52 7.29
C ASN A 157 -4.71 -15.95 6.12
N SER A 158 -5.36 -15.46 5.06
CA SER A 158 -4.70 -15.05 3.81
C SER A 158 -3.64 -13.96 4.01
N LEU A 159 -3.95 -12.89 4.76
CA LEU A 159 -2.98 -11.81 4.99
C LEU A 159 -1.79 -12.27 5.85
N LYS A 160 -2.02 -13.18 6.81
CA LYS A 160 -0.96 -13.79 7.61
C LYS A 160 -0.06 -14.68 6.75
N LEU A 161 -0.66 -15.47 5.84
CA LEU A 161 0.06 -16.27 4.87
C LEU A 161 0.93 -15.38 3.97
N LEU A 162 0.35 -14.34 3.37
CA LEU A 162 1.06 -13.42 2.48
C LEU A 162 2.20 -12.69 3.22
N SER A 163 1.97 -12.22 4.43
CA SER A 163 3.00 -11.58 5.26
C SER A 163 4.16 -12.54 5.55
N ARG A 164 3.89 -13.80 5.90
CA ARG A 164 4.95 -14.82 6.08
C ARG A 164 5.75 -15.06 4.80
N ILE A 165 5.06 -15.18 3.67
CA ILE A 165 5.69 -15.39 2.36
C ILE A 165 6.60 -14.21 2.01
N LEU A 166 6.10 -12.97 2.14
CA LEU A 166 6.86 -11.76 1.84
C LEU A 166 8.09 -11.63 2.75
N LYS A 167 7.94 -11.96 4.04
CA LYS A 167 9.06 -12.00 4.98
C LYS A 167 10.15 -12.99 4.53
N ASN A 168 9.75 -14.18 4.11
CA ASN A 168 10.69 -15.20 3.63
C ASN A 168 11.35 -14.79 2.31
N TYR A 169 10.61 -14.16 1.40
CA TYR A 169 11.12 -13.73 0.10
C TYR A 169 12.10 -12.55 0.24
N TYR A 170 11.71 -11.49 0.95
CA TYR A 170 12.52 -10.28 1.10
C TYR A 170 13.54 -10.34 2.24
N GLN A 171 13.50 -11.37 3.09
CA GLN A 171 14.34 -11.48 4.30
C GLN A 171 14.21 -10.24 5.21
N LYS A 172 12.99 -9.68 5.27
CA LYS A 172 12.64 -8.47 6.04
C LYS A 172 11.39 -8.70 6.87
N LYS A 173 11.38 -8.12 8.08
CA LYS A 173 10.28 -8.28 9.04
C LYS A 173 9.08 -7.41 8.68
#